data_AF-A0AAW7KYI1-F1
#
_entry.id   AF-A0AAW7KYI1-F1
#
_cell.length_a   1.000
_cell.length_b   1.000
_cell.length_c   1.000
_cell.angle_alpha   90.00
_cell.angle_beta   90.00
_cell.angle_gamma   90.00
#
_symmetry.space_group_name_H-M   'P 1'
#
loop_
_entity.id
_entity.type
_entity.pdbx_description
1 polymer ?
#
loop_
_entity_poly.entity_id
_entity_poly.type
_entity_poly.pdbx_seq_one_letter_code
_entity_poly.pdbx_strand_id
1 'polypeptide(L)'
;MFKTSRYILHSSFLLISFFSFSDTTYYKCVTEKGTVFSQLPCDDEATTYKVNTTGNQYSGPKVDYTKQLNELERERLLSGLQAELRSNNHKLTILDRNKQRAEYKQQERLNHILAVEDKKRITKDITKKLKIINKEYKKDVLVITKQIKILEKKIAQYQ
;
A
#
# COMPACT_ATOMS: atom_id res chain seq x y z
N MET A 1 21.75 -66.80 36.16
CA MET A 1 22.67 -66.03 35.30
C MET A 1 22.06 -65.61 33.94
N PHE A 2 20.76 -65.26 33.86
CA PHE A 2 20.08 -65.04 32.56
C PHE A 2 19.29 -63.71 32.42
N LYS A 3 19.45 -62.75 33.35
CA LYS A 3 18.75 -61.45 33.26
C LYS A 3 19.60 -60.32 32.66
N THR A 4 20.91 -60.33 32.87
CA THR A 4 21.83 -59.28 32.36
C THR A 4 22.06 -59.38 30.85
N SER A 5 21.91 -60.57 30.26
CA SER A 5 22.10 -60.79 28.82
C SER A 5 21.00 -60.12 27.94
N ARG A 6 19.77 -59.99 28.45
CA ARG A 6 18.66 -59.34 27.72
C ARG A 6 18.81 -57.81 27.62
N TYR A 7 19.34 -57.16 28.65
CA TYR A 7 19.50 -55.70 28.65
C TYR A 7 20.64 -55.24 27.75
N ILE A 8 21.71 -56.03 27.63
CA ILE A 8 22.81 -55.73 26.70
C ILE A 8 22.31 -55.78 25.25
N LEU A 9 21.52 -56.79 24.90
CA LEU A 9 20.98 -56.98 23.55
C LEU A 9 19.99 -55.88 23.14
N HIS A 10 19.17 -55.38 24.08
CA HIS A 10 18.27 -54.25 23.82
C HIS A 10 19.01 -52.91 23.73
N SER A 11 20.10 -52.72 24.47
CA SER A 11 20.90 -51.49 24.39
C SER A 11 21.70 -51.40 23.08
N SER A 12 22.10 -52.54 22.51
CA SER A 12 22.77 -52.60 21.19
C SER A 12 21.84 -52.21 20.04
N PHE A 13 20.55 -52.58 20.11
CA PHE A 13 19.58 -52.28 19.04
C PHE A 13 19.23 -50.78 18.94
N LEU A 14 19.27 -50.05 20.06
CA LEU A 14 19.03 -48.60 20.10
C LEU A 14 20.19 -47.75 19.55
N LEU A 15 21.41 -48.29 19.52
CA LEU A 15 22.59 -47.57 18.99
C LEU A 15 22.69 -47.63 17.46
N ILE A 16 22.08 -48.63 16.81
CA ILE A 16 22.13 -48.78 15.34
C ILE A 16 21.23 -47.74 14.64
N SER A 17 20.18 -47.26 15.30
CA SER A 17 19.27 -46.24 14.76
C SER A 17 19.87 -44.82 14.67
N PHE A 18 21.05 -44.57 15.25
CA PHE A 18 21.68 -43.24 15.21
C PHE A 18 22.73 -43.06 14.10
N PHE A 19 23.07 -44.13 13.36
CA PHE A 19 24.06 -44.07 12.27
C PHE A 19 23.43 -44.04 10.87
N SER A 20 22.26 -43.43 10.72
CA SER A 20 21.75 -43.07 9.39
C SER A 20 22.51 -41.85 8.87
N PHE A 21 23.69 -42.07 8.31
CA PHE A 21 24.36 -41.07 7.48
C PHE A 21 23.44 -40.79 6.28
N SER A 22 22.89 -39.57 6.17
CA SER A 22 22.21 -39.18 4.93
C SER A 22 23.28 -39.01 3.87
N ASP A 23 23.43 -40.00 2.99
CA ASP A 23 24.41 -39.93 1.92
C ASP A 23 23.99 -38.80 0.95
N THR A 24 24.81 -37.77 0.82
CA THR A 24 24.57 -36.62 -0.06
C THR A 24 24.97 -36.92 -1.51
N THR A 25 25.42 -38.15 -1.75
CA THR A 25 25.80 -38.68 -3.04
C THR A 25 24.67 -39.52 -3.61
N TYR A 26 24.18 -39.14 -4.78
CA TYR A 26 23.30 -39.98 -5.59
C TYR A 26 24.02 -40.40 -6.86
N TYR A 27 23.76 -41.61 -7.33
CA TYR A 27 24.26 -42.12 -8.59
C TYR A 27 23.14 -42.15 -9.61
N LYS A 28 23.42 -41.63 -10.81
CA LYS A 28 22.60 -41.87 -11.98
C LYS A 28 23.24 -43.01 -12.76
N CYS A 29 22.53 -44.13 -12.84
CA CYS A 29 22.96 -45.35 -13.51
C CYS A 29 22.26 -45.45 -14.86
N VAL A 30 23.03 -45.47 -15.95
CA VAL A 30 22.49 -45.57 -17.31
C VAL A 30 22.85 -46.95 -17.87
N THR A 31 21.82 -47.71 -18.23
CA THR A 31 21.90 -49.03 -18.86
C THR A 31 21.13 -49.02 -20.17
N GLU A 32 21.28 -50.07 -21.00
CA GLU A 32 20.48 -50.24 -22.22
C GLU A 32 18.97 -50.31 -21.94
N LYS A 33 18.58 -50.79 -20.75
CA LYS A 33 17.17 -50.91 -20.32
C LYS A 33 16.59 -49.61 -19.78
N GLY A 34 17.43 -48.58 -19.56
CA GLY A 34 16.98 -47.27 -19.09
C GLY A 34 17.89 -46.66 -18.02
N THR A 35 17.41 -45.56 -17.44
CA THR A 35 18.12 -44.78 -16.41
C THR A 35 17.46 -44.98 -15.05
N VAL A 36 18.26 -45.25 -14.02
CA VAL A 36 17.83 -45.37 -12.62
C VAL A 36 18.67 -44.45 -11.74
N PHE A 37 18.04 -43.84 -10.74
CA PHE A 37 18.74 -43.06 -9.71
C PHE A 37 18.79 -43.86 -8.41
N SER A 38 19.97 -43.97 -7.83
CA SER A 38 20.24 -44.80 -6.65
C SER A 38 21.12 -44.05 -5.64
N GLN A 39 20.93 -44.31 -4.35
CA GLN A 39 21.87 -43.87 -3.30
C GLN A 39 23.04 -44.84 -3.15
N LEU A 40 22.93 -46.04 -3.74
CA LEU A 40 24.00 -47.03 -3.81
C LEU A 40 24.74 -46.91 -5.15
N PRO A 41 26.04 -47.27 -5.21
CA PRO A 41 26.79 -47.34 -6.46
C PRO A 41 26.06 -48.17 -7.51
N CYS A 42 26.21 -47.80 -8.78
CA CYS A 42 25.64 -48.59 -9.87
C CYS A 42 26.35 -49.93 -10.02
N ASP A 43 25.66 -50.87 -10.65
CA ASP A 43 26.23 -52.16 -11.07
C ASP A 43 27.30 -51.97 -12.16
N ASP A 44 28.19 -52.95 -12.31
CA ASP A 44 29.36 -52.88 -13.21
C ASP A 44 28.96 -52.75 -14.70
N GLU A 45 27.73 -53.19 -15.04
CA GLU A 45 27.16 -53.11 -16.39
C GLU A 45 26.54 -51.72 -16.71
N ALA A 46 26.58 -50.77 -15.77
CA ALA A 46 25.96 -49.45 -15.92
C ALA A 46 26.97 -48.31 -16.06
N THR A 47 26.70 -47.38 -16.97
CA THR A 47 27.46 -46.11 -17.00
C THR A 47 27.05 -45.25 -15.82
N THR A 48 28.00 -44.95 -14.93
CA THR A 48 27.75 -44.27 -13.66
C THR A 48 28.05 -42.78 -13.74
N TYR A 49 27.11 -41.94 -13.32
CA TYR A 49 27.31 -40.52 -13.10
C TYR A 49 27.05 -40.15 -11.64
N LYS A 50 28.06 -39.60 -10.96
CA LYS A 50 27.91 -39.09 -9.60
C LYS A 50 27.14 -37.77 -9.62
N VAL A 51 25.97 -37.75 -9.01
CA VAL A 51 25.12 -36.58 -8.82
C VAL A 51 25.37 -36.05 -7.41
N ASN A 52 26.13 -34.96 -7.32
CA ASN A 52 26.22 -34.21 -6.08
C ASN A 52 24.92 -33.40 -5.96
N THR A 53 24.13 -33.62 -4.91
CA THR A 53 23.05 -32.69 -4.58
C THR A 53 23.72 -31.41 -4.10
N THR A 54 23.91 -30.42 -4.97
CA THR A 54 24.16 -29.07 -4.49
C THR A 54 22.92 -28.70 -3.71
N GLY A 55 23.08 -28.51 -2.39
CA GLY A 55 22.05 -27.95 -1.54
C GLY A 55 21.83 -26.48 -1.91
N ASN A 56 21.47 -26.22 -3.17
CA ASN A 56 21.09 -24.91 -3.63
C ASN A 56 19.75 -24.63 -2.98
N GLN A 57 19.81 -24.15 -1.73
CA GLN A 57 18.77 -23.32 -1.17
C GLN A 57 18.59 -22.18 -2.17
N TYR A 58 17.64 -22.34 -3.07
CA TYR A 58 17.17 -21.28 -3.94
C TYR A 58 16.50 -20.26 -3.02
N SER A 59 17.30 -19.40 -2.39
CA SER A 59 16.77 -18.21 -1.74
C SER A 59 16.25 -17.34 -2.88
N GLY A 60 14.94 -17.08 -2.89
CA GLY A 60 14.35 -16.11 -3.80
C GLY A 60 15.08 -14.76 -3.73
N PRO A 61 14.85 -13.85 -4.70
CA PRO A 61 15.49 -12.55 -4.68
C PRO A 61 15.33 -11.91 -3.29
N LYS A 62 16.41 -11.34 -2.75
CA LYS A 62 16.36 -10.60 -1.47
C LYS A 62 15.43 -9.40 -1.64
N VAL A 63 14.17 -9.57 -1.26
CA VAL A 63 13.19 -8.49 -1.22
C VAL A 63 13.39 -7.72 0.07
N ASP A 64 13.67 -6.43 -0.06
CA ASP A 64 13.65 -5.52 1.07
C ASP A 64 12.21 -5.11 1.37
N TYR A 65 11.53 -5.91 2.20
CA TYR A 65 10.16 -5.65 2.62
C TYR A 65 10.02 -4.34 3.40
N THR A 66 11.09 -3.85 4.04
CA THR A 66 11.04 -2.57 4.77
C THR A 66 10.94 -1.41 3.79
N LYS A 67 11.71 -1.45 2.71
CA LYS A 67 11.64 -0.48 1.63
C LYS A 67 10.27 -0.48 0.95
N GLN A 68 9.73 -1.66 0.62
CA GLN A 68 8.40 -1.77 0.01
C GLN A 68 7.29 -1.22 0.92
N LEU A 69 7.36 -1.53 2.22
CA LEU A 69 6.37 -1.03 3.17
C LEU A 69 6.43 0.50 3.29
N ASN A 70 7.63 1.08 3.34
CA ASN A 70 7.82 2.53 3.41
C ASN A 70 7.31 3.23 2.14
N GLU A 71 7.51 2.64 0.96
CA GLU A 71 6.99 3.16 -0.31
C GLU A 71 5.45 3.14 -0.32
N LEU A 72 4.83 2.02 0.07
CA LEU A 72 3.37 1.90 0.17
C LEU A 72 2.77 2.88 1.18
N GLU A 73 3.43 3.08 2.32
CA GLU A 73 2.99 4.04 3.33
C GLU A 73 3.08 5.48 2.80
N ARG A 74 4.19 5.83 2.15
CA ARG A 74 4.35 7.14 1.47
C ARG A 74 3.24 7.37 0.45
N GLU A 75 2.95 6.39 -0.41
CA GLU A 75 1.89 6.50 -1.42
C GLU A 75 0.51 6.71 -0.79
N ARG A 76 0.18 5.96 0.27
CA ARG A 76 -1.08 6.14 1.01
C ARG A 76 -1.19 7.54 1.60
N LEU A 77 -0.13 8.03 2.25
CA LEU A 77 -0.10 9.38 2.80
C LEU A 77 -0.29 10.44 1.70
N LEU A 78 0.43 10.31 0.59
CA LEU A 78 0.39 11.24 -0.53
C LEU A 78 -1.01 11.26 -1.18
N SER A 79 -1.62 10.09 -1.40
CA SER A 79 -2.98 9.98 -1.93
C SER A 79 -4.03 10.61 -1.01
N GLY A 80 -3.88 10.45 0.32
CA GLY A 80 -4.73 11.10 1.32
C GLY A 80 -4.62 12.63 1.26
N LEU A 81 -3.39 13.16 1.26
CA LEU A 81 -3.13 14.60 1.14
C LEU A 81 -3.70 15.19 -0.16
N GLN A 82 -3.56 14.48 -1.29
CA GLN A 82 -4.12 14.90 -2.57
C GLN A 82 -5.65 14.86 -2.58
N ALA A 83 -6.27 13.87 -1.94
CA ALA A 83 -7.72 13.81 -1.79
C ALA A 83 -8.24 15.00 -0.95
N GLU A 84 -7.55 15.34 0.13
CA GLU A 84 -7.87 16.51 0.95
C GLU A 84 -7.71 17.82 0.18
N LEU A 85 -6.64 17.95 -0.62
CA LEU A 85 -6.41 19.09 -1.50
C LEU A 85 -7.57 19.26 -2.50
N ARG A 86 -7.98 18.17 -3.16
CA ARG A 86 -9.14 18.16 -4.08
C ARG A 86 -10.43 18.57 -3.36
N SER A 87 -10.65 18.07 -2.15
CA SER A 87 -11.82 18.44 -1.35
C SER A 87 -11.86 19.94 -1.03
N ASN A 88 -10.73 20.51 -0.60
CA ASN A 88 -10.66 21.94 -0.29
C ASN A 88 -10.82 22.83 -1.54
N ASN A 89 -10.26 22.42 -2.68
CA ASN A 89 -10.52 23.09 -3.96
C ASN A 89 -12.02 23.05 -4.33
N HIS A 90 -12.68 21.90 -4.13
CA HIS A 90 -14.12 21.80 -4.36
C HIS A 90 -14.94 22.70 -3.42
N LYS A 91 -14.54 22.82 -2.15
CA LYS A 91 -15.19 23.75 -1.20
C LYS A 91 -15.10 25.20 -1.70
N LEU A 92 -13.97 25.63 -2.27
CA LEU A 92 -13.86 26.96 -2.88
C LEU A 92 -14.87 27.16 -4.00
N THR A 93 -15.04 26.18 -4.89
CA THR A 93 -16.05 26.22 -5.95
C THR A 93 -17.47 26.32 -5.39
N ILE A 94 -17.78 25.59 -4.32
CA ILE A 94 -19.09 25.68 -3.66
C ILE A 94 -19.31 27.08 -3.06
N LEU A 95 -18.31 27.65 -2.40
CA LEU A 95 -18.40 29.00 -1.84
C LEU A 95 -18.66 30.06 -2.91
N ASP A 96 -17.97 29.97 -4.04
CA ASP A 96 -18.18 30.88 -5.16
C ASP A 96 -19.62 30.77 -5.72
N ARG A 97 -20.12 29.54 -5.92
CA ARG A 97 -21.52 29.31 -6.33
C ARG A 97 -22.53 29.86 -5.32
N ASN A 98 -22.29 29.65 -4.03
CA ASN A 98 -23.17 30.15 -2.97
C ASN A 98 -23.19 31.68 -2.94
N LYS A 99 -22.03 32.32 -3.11
CA LYS A 99 -21.93 33.77 -3.26
C LYS A 99 -22.76 34.25 -4.46
N GLN A 100 -22.54 33.68 -5.65
CA GLN A 100 -23.27 34.07 -6.86
C GLN A 100 -24.79 33.94 -6.68
N ARG A 101 -25.26 32.83 -6.09
CA ARG A 101 -26.69 32.62 -5.78
C ARG A 101 -27.23 33.68 -4.81
N ALA A 102 -26.46 34.03 -3.78
CA ALA A 102 -26.86 35.05 -2.81
C ALA A 102 -26.92 36.44 -3.44
N GLU A 103 -25.95 36.79 -4.28
CA GLU A 103 -25.94 38.07 -5.02
C GLU A 103 -27.11 38.16 -6.00
N TYR A 104 -27.36 37.09 -6.77
CA TYR A 104 -28.50 37.00 -7.68
C TYR A 104 -29.84 37.21 -6.97
N LYS A 105 -30.05 36.54 -5.82
CA LYS A 105 -31.26 36.71 -5.02
C LYS A 105 -31.46 38.15 -4.54
N GLN A 106 -30.39 38.90 -4.27
CA GLN A 106 -30.53 40.32 -3.93
C GLN A 106 -30.87 41.19 -5.16
N GLN A 107 -30.33 40.86 -6.34
CA GLN A 107 -30.64 41.58 -7.57
C GLN A 107 -32.08 41.34 -8.04
N GLU A 108 -32.58 40.12 -7.91
CA GLU A 108 -33.97 39.75 -8.24
C GLU A 108 -34.99 40.61 -7.46
N ARG A 109 -34.72 40.91 -6.18
CA ARG A 109 -35.55 41.80 -5.36
C ARG A 109 -35.74 43.19 -5.98
N LEU A 110 -34.77 43.68 -6.76
CA LEU A 110 -34.86 44.99 -7.43
C LEU A 110 -35.83 44.95 -8.61
N ASN A 111 -35.89 43.82 -9.32
CA ASN A 111 -36.69 43.66 -10.53
C ASN A 111 -38.21 43.63 -10.24
N HIS A 112 -38.60 43.26 -9.02
CA HIS A 112 -40.00 43.20 -8.60
C HIS A 112 -40.57 44.51 -8.06
N ILE A 113 -39.77 45.59 -7.96
CA ILE A 113 -40.21 46.86 -7.37
C ILE A 113 -40.59 47.87 -8.45
N LEU A 114 -41.86 48.28 -8.44
CA LEU A 114 -42.42 49.23 -9.40
C LEU A 114 -42.28 50.70 -8.98
N ALA A 115 -42.22 51.00 -7.68
CA ALA A 115 -42.15 52.37 -7.16
C ALA A 115 -40.71 52.91 -7.06
N VAL A 116 -40.48 54.15 -7.51
CA VAL A 116 -39.15 54.79 -7.61
C VAL A 116 -38.50 55.06 -6.24
N GLU A 117 -39.28 55.57 -5.28
CA GLU A 117 -38.85 55.80 -3.89
C GLU A 117 -38.39 54.50 -3.22
N ASP A 118 -39.19 53.44 -3.34
CA ASP A 118 -38.88 52.12 -2.80
C ASP A 118 -37.66 51.50 -3.48
N LYS A 119 -37.51 51.70 -4.79
CA LYS A 119 -36.33 51.25 -5.54
C LYS A 119 -35.04 51.86 -4.97
N LYS A 120 -35.05 53.16 -4.63
CA LYS A 120 -33.88 53.84 -4.04
C LYS A 120 -33.55 53.32 -2.64
N ARG A 121 -34.56 53.14 -1.78
CA ARG A 121 -34.38 52.57 -0.42
C ARG A 121 -33.83 51.15 -0.48
N ILE A 122 -34.40 50.31 -1.34
CA ILE A 122 -34.03 48.90 -1.46
C ILE A 122 -32.66 48.73 -2.13
N THR A 123 -32.30 49.58 -3.09
CA THR A 123 -30.93 49.58 -3.66
C THR A 123 -29.87 49.82 -2.58
N LYS A 124 -30.12 50.73 -1.63
CA LYS A 124 -29.20 50.95 -0.50
C LYS A 124 -29.11 49.72 0.41
N ASP A 125 -30.24 49.05 0.72
CA ASP A 125 -30.27 47.81 1.49
C ASP A 125 -29.51 46.68 0.80
N ILE A 126 -29.79 46.45 -0.49
CA ILE A 126 -29.09 45.46 -1.34
C ILE A 126 -27.59 45.72 -1.31
N THR A 127 -27.16 46.97 -1.46
CA THR A 127 -25.72 47.33 -1.43
C THR A 127 -25.08 46.95 -0.09
N LYS A 128 -25.77 47.17 1.03
CA LYS A 128 -25.29 46.76 2.36
C LYS A 128 -25.21 45.23 2.47
N LYS A 129 -26.23 44.51 2.00
CA LYS A 129 -26.26 43.03 2.00
C LYS A 129 -25.15 42.44 1.13
N LEU A 130 -24.93 42.97 -0.07
CA LEU A 130 -23.84 42.56 -0.97
C LEU A 130 -22.46 42.79 -0.33
N LYS A 131 -22.28 43.88 0.43
CA LYS A 131 -21.04 44.11 1.20
C LYS A 131 -20.80 43.04 2.26
N ILE A 132 -21.85 42.63 2.97
CA ILE A 132 -21.77 41.56 3.99
C ILE A 132 -21.42 40.22 3.32
N ILE A 133 -22.15 39.85 2.26
CA ILE A 133 -21.90 38.62 1.48
C ILE A 133 -20.45 38.57 0.99
N ASN A 134 -19.94 39.67 0.43
CA ASN A 134 -18.57 39.73 -0.06
C ASN A 134 -17.52 39.67 1.07
N LYS A 135 -17.83 40.23 2.25
CA LYS A 135 -16.94 40.16 3.41
C LYS A 135 -16.84 38.74 3.96
N GLU A 136 -17.98 38.05 4.10
CA GLU A 136 -18.04 36.66 4.55
C GLU A 136 -17.34 35.73 3.56
N TYR A 137 -17.64 35.85 2.27
CA TYR A 137 -16.97 35.09 1.20
C TYR A 137 -15.44 35.23 1.27
N LYS A 138 -14.93 36.47 1.37
CA LYS A 138 -13.48 36.71 1.47
C LYS A 138 -12.85 36.06 2.70
N LYS A 139 -13.55 36.06 3.84
CA LYS A 139 -13.09 35.42 5.07
C LYS A 139 -12.97 33.91 4.89
N ASP A 140 -14.01 33.29 4.35
CA ASP A 140 -14.08 31.82 4.21
C ASP A 140 -13.07 31.32 3.16
N VAL A 141 -12.94 32.03 2.03
CA VAL A 141 -11.91 31.74 1.02
C VAL A 141 -10.52 31.80 1.64
N LEU A 142 -10.22 32.84 2.42
CA LEU A 142 -8.90 33.00 3.04
C LEU A 142 -8.54 31.82 3.96
N VAL A 143 -9.51 31.31 4.73
CA VAL A 143 -9.30 30.13 5.59
C VAL A 143 -8.95 28.91 4.76
N ILE A 144 -9.72 28.63 3.72
CA ILE A 144 -9.52 27.44 2.87
C ILE A 144 -8.23 27.57 2.05
N THR A 145 -7.92 28.75 1.51
CA THR A 145 -6.66 28.99 0.79
C THR A 145 -5.44 28.79 1.67
N LYS A 146 -5.51 29.14 2.97
CA LYS A 146 -4.43 28.82 3.91
C LYS A 146 -4.25 27.32 4.10
N GLN A 147 -5.35 26.57 4.22
CA GLN A 147 -5.30 25.10 4.32
C GLN A 147 -4.70 24.46 3.07
N ILE A 148 -5.10 24.93 1.88
CA ILE A 148 -4.54 24.49 0.60
C ILE A 148 -3.01 24.69 0.58
N LYS A 149 -2.53 25.88 0.93
CA LYS A 149 -1.07 26.15 0.97
C LYS A 149 -0.32 25.24 1.94
N ILE A 150 -0.93 24.87 3.07
CA ILE A 150 -0.33 23.93 4.01
C ILE A 150 -0.27 22.52 3.40
N LEU A 151 -1.34 22.08 2.74
CA LEU A 151 -1.39 20.78 2.07
C LEU A 151 -0.40 20.68 0.91
N GLU A 152 -0.31 21.72 0.07
CA GLU A 152 0.67 21.81 -1.02
C GLU A 152 2.10 21.67 -0.50
N LYS A 153 2.44 22.37 0.60
CA LYS A 153 3.75 22.24 1.25
C LYS A 153 4.01 20.83 1.76
N LYS A 154 3.01 20.19 2.38
CA LYS A 154 3.15 18.81 2.86
C LYS A 154 3.36 17.84 1.70
N ILE A 155 2.58 17.96 0.62
CA ILE A 155 2.72 17.12 -0.58
C ILE A 155 4.12 17.27 -1.18
N ALA A 156 4.63 18.50 -1.27
CA ALA A 156 5.98 18.76 -1.79
C ALA A 156 7.10 18.14 -0.96
N GLN A 157 6.90 17.92 0.35
CA GLN A 157 7.87 17.20 1.19
C GLN A 157 7.91 15.70 0.90
N TYR A 158 6.83 15.15 0.35
CA TYR A 158 6.72 13.75 -0.04
C TYR A 158 6.95 13.52 -1.53
N GLN A 159 7.36 14.53 -2.31
CA GLN A 159 7.73 14.38 -3.73
C GLN A 159 9.25 14.40 -3.86
#